data_AF-A0A9D1Z5B2-F1
#
_entry.id   AF-A0A9D1Z5B2-F1
#
_cell.length_a   1.000
_cell.length_b   1.000
_cell.length_c   1.000
_cell.angle_alpha   90.00
_cell.angle_beta   90.00
_cell.angle_gamma   90.00
#
_symmetry.space_group_name_H-M   'P 1'
#
loop_
_entity.id
_entity.type
_entity.pdbx_description
1 polymer ?
#
loop_
_entity_poly.entity_id
_entity_poly.type
_entity_poly.pdbx_seq_one_letter_code
_entity_poly.pdbx_strand_id
1 'polypeptide(L)'
;MDSQVIAAALATERKCYAALTEVMELTQDLSDAVQRQDQVTVQMFLSMRQEPINQLKEYRSLQRKRCASLPEEESAALWKVLTGKGADGTGQLQDLEKVVGQNQSLLERIQQADRQVSVRLGGKKSFYSK
;
A
#
# COMPACT_ATOMS: atom_id res chain seq x y z
N MET A 1 -22.45 -11.70 -4.13
CA MET A 1 -21.78 -10.42 -3.85
C MET A 1 -22.15 -9.40 -4.91
N ASP A 2 -22.66 -8.25 -4.47
CA ASP A 2 -23.14 -7.18 -5.34
C ASP A 2 -22.00 -6.58 -6.20
N SER A 3 -22.28 -6.38 -7.49
CA SER A 3 -21.36 -5.72 -8.43
C SER A 3 -20.96 -4.31 -7.96
N GLN A 4 -21.86 -3.57 -7.31
CA GLN A 4 -21.53 -2.24 -6.77
C GLN A 4 -20.47 -2.32 -5.66
N VAL A 5 -20.51 -3.36 -4.83
CA VAL A 5 -19.54 -3.58 -3.75
C VAL A 5 -18.17 -3.89 -4.33
N ILE A 6 -18.10 -4.72 -5.37
CA ILE A 6 -16.85 -5.06 -6.07
C ILE A 6 -16.28 -3.82 -6.76
N ALA A 7 -17.12 -3.04 -7.45
CA ALA A 7 -16.70 -1.81 -8.11
C ALA A 7 -16.16 -0.78 -7.10
N ALA A 8 -16.79 -0.62 -5.94
CA ALA A 8 -16.32 0.27 -4.88
C ALA A 8 -15.00 -0.23 -4.26
N ALA A 9 -14.85 -1.54 -4.07
CA ALA A 9 -13.58 -2.14 -3.63
C ALA A 9 -12.47 -1.90 -4.66
N LEU A 10 -12.74 -2.11 -5.94
CA LEU A 10 -11.81 -1.90 -7.04
C LEU A 10 -11.37 -0.42 -7.14
N ALA A 11 -12.31 0.52 -7.04
CA ALA A 11 -11.99 1.94 -7.02
C ALA A 11 -11.09 2.31 -5.82
N THR A 12 -11.32 1.70 -4.67
CA THR A 12 -10.47 1.91 -3.48
C THR A 12 -9.07 1.34 -3.70
N GLU A 13 -8.94 0.13 -4.26
CA GLU A 13 -7.63 -0.47 -4.55
C GLU A 13 -6.83 0.29 -5.61
N ARG A 14 -7.49 0.90 -6.60
CA ARG A 14 -6.82 1.80 -7.55
C ARG A 14 -6.27 3.06 -6.87
N LYS A 15 -7.00 3.62 -5.88
CA LYS A 15 -6.49 4.72 -5.05
C LYS A 15 -5.31 4.26 -4.18
N CYS A 16 -5.36 3.04 -3.64
CA CYS A 16 -4.22 2.45 -2.95
C CYS A 16 -2.99 2.37 -3.88
N TYR A 17 -3.17 1.93 -5.13
CA TYR A 17 -2.06 1.88 -6.10
C TYR A 17 -1.41 3.24 -6.32
N ALA A 18 -2.23 4.30 -6.49
CA ALA A 18 -1.75 5.66 -6.67
C ALA A 18 -0.95 6.15 -5.44
N ALA A 19 -1.50 5.98 -4.24
CA ALA A 19 -0.81 6.36 -3.01
C ALA A 19 0.46 5.51 -2.76
N LEU A 20 0.47 4.22 -3.11
CA LEU A 20 1.68 3.40 -3.06
C LEU A 20 2.74 3.89 -4.04
N THR A 21 2.34 4.33 -5.23
CA THR A 21 3.26 4.88 -6.24
C THR A 21 3.93 6.14 -5.71
N GLU A 22 3.15 7.04 -5.12
CA GLU A 22 3.67 8.25 -4.48
C GLU A 22 4.62 7.92 -3.32
N VAL A 23 4.28 6.93 -2.47
CA VAL A 23 5.18 6.46 -1.41
C VAL A 23 6.49 5.93 -2.01
N MET A 24 6.44 5.21 -3.13
CA MET A 24 7.64 4.70 -3.80
C MET A 24 8.53 5.86 -4.28
N GLU A 25 7.97 6.81 -5.01
CA GLU A 25 8.68 7.98 -5.53
C GLU A 25 9.34 8.78 -4.39
N LEU A 26 8.57 9.12 -3.35
CA LEU A 26 9.10 9.81 -2.17
C LEU A 26 10.17 9.00 -1.42
N THR A 27 10.10 7.66 -1.45
CA THR A 27 11.14 6.81 -0.85
C THR A 27 12.43 6.83 -1.68
N GLN A 28 12.33 6.92 -3.00
CA GLN A 28 13.49 7.08 -3.90
C GLN A 28 14.12 8.46 -3.73
N ASP A 29 13.31 9.53 -3.72
CA ASP A 29 13.80 10.89 -3.49
C ASP A 29 14.46 11.04 -2.11
N LEU A 30 13.88 10.41 -1.09
CA LEU A 30 14.48 10.34 0.24
C LEU A 30 15.83 9.62 0.22
N SER A 31 15.95 8.51 -0.52
CA SER A 31 17.22 7.80 -0.69
C SER A 31 18.30 8.71 -1.27
N ASP A 32 17.95 9.48 -2.30
CA ASP A 32 18.88 10.39 -2.97
C ASP A 32 19.27 11.57 -2.07
N ALA A 33 18.33 12.11 -1.29
CA ALA A 33 18.61 13.15 -0.31
C ALA A 33 19.55 12.65 0.80
N VAL A 34 19.35 11.42 1.28
CA VAL A 34 20.27 10.76 2.23
C VAL A 34 21.66 10.60 1.63
N GLN A 35 21.75 10.20 0.35
CA GLN A 35 23.03 10.05 -0.34
C GLN A 35 23.78 11.38 -0.46
N ARG A 36 23.06 12.48 -0.67
CA ARG A 36 23.62 13.84 -0.71
C ARG A 36 23.91 14.45 0.67
N GLN A 37 23.58 13.73 1.76
CA GLN A 37 23.69 14.21 3.14
C GLN A 37 22.89 15.50 3.42
N ASP A 38 21.83 15.75 2.66
CA ASP A 38 20.98 16.92 2.80
C ASP A 38 19.88 16.69 3.83
N GLN A 39 20.16 17.03 5.09
CA GLN A 39 19.26 16.80 6.21
C GLN A 39 17.95 17.58 6.11
N VAL A 40 17.95 18.76 5.49
CA VAL A 40 16.73 19.58 5.34
C VAL A 40 15.78 18.88 4.37
N THR A 41 16.30 18.46 3.22
CA THR A 41 15.52 17.74 2.20
C THR A 41 15.08 16.36 2.69
N VAL A 42 15.90 15.66 3.48
CA VAL A 42 15.51 14.40 4.15
C VAL A 42 14.27 14.61 5.03
N GLN A 43 14.26 15.64 5.88
CA GLN A 43 13.11 15.93 6.74
C GLN A 43 11.86 16.31 5.94
N MET A 44 12.03 17.03 4.83
CA MET A 44 10.95 17.37 3.92
C MET A 44 10.30 16.10 3.34
N PHE A 45 11.08 15.19 2.75
CA PHE A 45 10.55 13.96 2.16
C PHE A 45 9.94 13.01 3.19
N LEU A 46 10.50 12.93 4.41
CA LEU A 46 9.88 12.17 5.51
C LEU A 46 8.48 12.71 5.84
N SER A 47 8.32 14.03 5.85
CA SER A 47 7.04 14.68 6.15
C SER A 47 6.03 14.47 5.03
N MET A 48 6.44 14.66 3.77
CA MET A 48 5.59 14.44 2.60
C MET A 48 5.13 12.99 2.51
N ARG A 49 6.03 12.03 2.76
CA ARG A 49 5.71 10.60 2.72
C ARG A 49 4.66 10.18 3.76
N GLN A 50 4.50 10.95 4.83
CA GLN A 50 3.51 10.65 5.87
C GLN A 50 2.07 10.77 5.34
N GLU A 51 1.81 11.68 4.40
CA GLU A 51 0.50 11.93 3.82
C GLU A 51 -0.07 10.71 3.06
N PRO A 52 0.59 10.17 2.01
CA PRO A 52 0.07 9.02 1.29
C PRO A 52 0.03 7.75 2.18
N ILE A 53 0.92 7.63 3.17
CA ILE A 53 0.83 6.56 4.18
C ILE A 53 -0.46 6.67 5.00
N ASN A 54 -0.88 7.87 5.37
CA ASN A 54 -2.14 8.08 6.08
C ASN A 54 -3.34 7.75 5.19
N GLN A 55 -3.31 8.17 3.92
CA GLN A 55 -4.34 7.79 2.94
C GLN A 55 -4.46 6.27 2.80
N LEU A 56 -3.33 5.53 2.74
CA LEU A 56 -3.34 4.07 2.70
C LEU A 56 -4.02 3.44 3.93
N LYS A 57 -3.80 4.01 5.13
CA LYS A 57 -4.48 3.56 6.36
C LYS A 57 -5.99 3.80 6.27
N GLU A 58 -6.41 4.95 5.76
CA GLU A 58 -7.81 5.30 5.57
C GLU A 58 -8.50 4.36 4.56
N TYR A 59 -7.87 4.10 3.41
CA TYR A 59 -8.38 3.17 2.41
C TYR A 59 -8.50 1.75 2.98
N ARG A 60 -7.53 1.29 3.77
CA ARG A 60 -7.61 -0.02 4.44
C ARG A 60 -8.74 -0.07 5.47
N SER A 61 -8.97 1.01 6.21
CA SER A 61 -10.10 1.14 7.14
C SER A 61 -11.44 1.10 6.40
N LEU A 62 -11.55 1.81 5.27
CA LEU A 62 -12.74 1.80 4.43
C LEU A 62 -13.06 0.39 3.90
N GLN A 63 -12.05 -0.34 3.41
CA GLN A 63 -12.20 -1.73 2.99
C GLN A 63 -12.69 -2.63 4.12
N ARG A 64 -12.13 -2.49 5.33
CA ARG A 64 -12.58 -3.25 6.51
C ARG A 64 -14.04 -2.98 6.85
N LYS A 65 -14.45 -1.70 6.86
CA LYS A 65 -15.85 -1.32 7.11
C LYS A 65 -16.79 -1.91 6.05
N ARG A 66 -16.36 -1.88 4.77
CA ARG A 66 -17.11 -2.49 3.67
C ARG A 66 -17.29 -3.99 3.85
N CYS A 67 -16.23 -4.72 4.23
CA CYS A 67 -16.36 -6.15 4.54
C CYS A 67 -17.29 -6.39 5.74
N ALA A 68 -17.19 -5.57 6.80
CA ALA A 68 -18.02 -5.72 7.99
C ALA A 68 -19.51 -5.44 7.76
N SER A 69 -19.87 -4.67 6.73
CA SER A 69 -21.26 -4.40 6.35
C SER A 69 -21.90 -5.50 5.49
N LEU A 70 -21.14 -6.50 5.04
CA LEU A 70 -21.62 -7.58 4.19
C LEU A 70 -21.99 -8.82 5.02
N PRO A 71 -22.82 -9.73 4.46
CA PRO A 71 -23.01 -11.06 5.03
C PRO A 71 -21.68 -11.81 5.20
N GLU A 72 -21.61 -12.72 6.17
CA GLU A 72 -20.36 -13.40 6.56
C GLU A 72 -19.65 -14.08 5.38
N GLU A 73 -20.38 -14.82 4.53
CA GLU A 73 -19.83 -15.49 3.36
C GLU A 73 -19.22 -14.52 2.33
N GLU A 74 -19.91 -13.42 2.04
CA GLU A 74 -19.44 -12.41 1.09
C GLU A 74 -18.28 -11.59 1.66
N SER A 75 -18.33 -11.27 2.95
CA SER A 75 -17.26 -10.58 3.66
C SER A 75 -15.97 -11.39 3.63
N ALA A 76 -16.06 -12.71 3.86
CA ALA A 76 -14.93 -13.62 3.85
C ALA A 76 -14.34 -13.76 2.44
N ALA A 77 -15.20 -13.88 1.42
CA ALA A 77 -14.77 -13.93 0.01
C ALA A 77 -14.04 -12.65 -0.42
N LEU A 78 -14.63 -11.48 -0.14
CA LEU A 78 -14.02 -10.18 -0.46
C LEU A 78 -12.70 -9.99 0.30
N TRP A 79 -12.65 -10.36 1.59
CA TRP A 79 -11.44 -10.21 2.39
C TRP A 79 -10.31 -11.13 1.93
N LYS A 80 -10.60 -12.34 1.45
CA LYS A 80 -9.61 -13.22 0.81
C LYS A 80 -8.97 -12.54 -0.39
N VAL A 81 -9.78 -11.94 -1.27
CA VAL A 81 -9.28 -11.18 -2.43
C VAL A 81 -8.44 -9.98 -1.98
N LEU A 82 -8.94 -9.16 -1.05
CA LEU A 82 -8.24 -7.96 -0.54
C LEU A 82 -6.98 -8.25 0.29
N THR A 83 -6.74 -9.51 0.63
CA THR A 83 -5.49 -9.97 1.26
C THR A 83 -4.57 -10.69 0.28
N GLY A 84 -4.93 -10.74 -1.00
CA GLY A 84 -4.18 -11.41 -2.07
C GLY A 84 -4.12 -12.92 -1.94
N LYS A 85 -5.05 -13.53 -1.19
CA LYS A 85 -5.18 -14.99 -1.13
C LYS A 85 -5.91 -15.59 -2.34
N GLY A 86 -6.37 -14.72 -3.26
CA GLY A 86 -7.11 -15.08 -4.45
C GLY A 86 -8.54 -15.54 -4.15
N ALA A 87 -9.38 -15.48 -5.18
CA ALA A 87 -10.65 -16.17 -5.26
C ALA A 87 -10.81 -16.73 -6.69
N ASP A 88 -11.62 -17.78 -6.85
CA ASP A 88 -11.94 -18.34 -8.17
C ASP A 88 -13.02 -17.51 -8.89
N GLY A 89 -12.90 -16.18 -8.81
CA GLY A 89 -13.90 -15.25 -9.32
C GLY A 89 -13.76 -14.96 -10.81
N THR A 90 -14.85 -14.49 -11.42
CA THR A 90 -14.87 -14.05 -12.83
C THR A 90 -15.24 -12.57 -12.95
N GLY A 91 -14.82 -11.93 -14.03
CA GLY A 91 -15.16 -10.54 -14.34
C GLY A 91 -14.54 -9.53 -13.37
N GLN A 92 -15.36 -8.68 -12.75
CA GLN A 92 -14.89 -7.60 -11.87
C GLN A 92 -14.09 -8.10 -10.66
N LEU A 93 -14.33 -9.34 -10.20
CA LEU A 93 -13.56 -9.93 -9.10
C LEU A 93 -12.11 -10.21 -9.53
N GLN A 94 -11.92 -10.70 -10.76
CA GLN A 94 -10.61 -10.95 -11.35
C GLN A 94 -9.85 -9.63 -11.57
N ASP A 95 -10.55 -8.58 -11.99
CA ASP A 95 -9.95 -7.24 -12.10
C ASP A 95 -9.49 -6.72 -10.73
N LEU A 96 -10.28 -6.94 -9.68
CA LEU A 96 -9.92 -6.59 -8.31
C LEU A 96 -8.67 -7.35 -7.86
N GLU A 97 -8.62 -8.66 -8.08
CA GLU A 97 -7.46 -9.49 -7.77
C GLU A 97 -6.19 -9.01 -8.46
N LYS A 98 -6.28 -8.67 -9.74
CA LYS A 98 -5.15 -8.13 -10.50
C LYS A 98 -4.61 -6.86 -9.87
N VAL A 99 -5.48 -5.91 -9.51
CA VAL A 99 -5.06 -4.66 -8.86
C VAL A 99 -4.48 -4.92 -7.47
N VAL A 100 -5.08 -5.83 -6.68
CA VAL A 100 -4.53 -6.21 -5.37
C VAL A 100 -3.14 -6.83 -5.51
N GLY A 101 -2.94 -7.71 -6.49
CA GLY A 101 -1.62 -8.30 -6.78
C GLY A 101 -0.60 -7.24 -7.16
N GLN A 102 -0.97 -6.27 -8.00
CA GLN A 102 -0.11 -5.12 -8.33
C GLN A 102 0.24 -4.28 -7.10
N ASN A 103 -0.73 -4.02 -6.22
CA ASN A 103 -0.52 -3.31 -4.96
C ASN A 103 0.46 -4.06 -4.05
N GLN A 104 0.35 -5.39 -3.95
CA GLN A 104 1.25 -6.22 -3.15
C GLN A 104 2.68 -6.19 -3.69
N SER A 105 2.86 -6.42 -5.00
CA SER A 105 4.19 -6.36 -5.61
C SER A 105 4.82 -4.98 -5.46
N LEU A 106 4.04 -3.90 -5.57
CA LEU A 106 4.54 -2.54 -5.36
C LEU A 106 4.93 -2.30 -3.89
N LEU A 107 4.10 -2.77 -2.94
CA LEU A 107 4.39 -2.69 -1.51
C LEU A 107 5.69 -3.42 -1.14
N GLU A 108 5.92 -4.61 -1.69
CA GLU A 108 7.18 -5.34 -1.48
C GLU A 108 8.39 -4.54 -1.97
N ARG A 109 8.29 -3.93 -3.15
CA ARG A 109 9.36 -3.07 -3.68
C ARG A 109 9.58 -1.84 -2.80
N ILE A 110 8.52 -1.20 -2.29
CA ILE A 110 8.62 -0.08 -1.35
C ILE A 110 9.34 -0.52 -0.07
N GLN A 111 9.01 -1.67 0.49
CA GLN A 111 9.66 -2.20 1.70
C GLN A 111 11.16 -2.44 1.46
N GLN A 112 11.54 -2.95 0.29
CA GLN A 112 12.95 -3.12 -0.08
C GLN A 112 13.68 -1.78 -0.19
N ALA A 113 13.06 -0.77 -0.82
CA ALA A 113 13.63 0.57 -0.93
C ALA A 113 13.76 1.24 0.45
N ASP A 114 12.72 1.16 1.28
CA ASP A 114 12.69 1.70 2.64
C ASP A 114 13.79 1.08 3.51
N ARG A 115 13.99 -0.23 3.42
CA ARG A 115 15.09 -0.91 4.10
C ARG A 115 16.45 -0.35 3.74
N GLN A 116 16.71 -0.09 2.46
CA GLN A 116 17.98 0.48 2.01
C GLN A 116 18.18 1.89 2.57
N VAL A 117 17.15 2.73 2.54
CA VAL A 117 17.18 4.09 3.12
C VAL A 117 17.43 4.02 4.63
N SER A 118 16.69 3.16 5.33
CA SER A 118 16.79 3.02 6.79
C SER A 118 18.18 2.58 7.23
N VAL A 119 18.78 1.60 6.54
CA VAL A 119 20.15 1.14 6.84
C VAL A 119 21.18 2.23 6.54
N ARG A 120 21.02 3.01 5.46
CA ARG A 120 21.94 4.12 5.15
C ARG A 120 21.86 5.25 6.18
N LEU A 121 20.65 5.61 6.61
CA LEU A 121 20.42 6.72 7.53
C LEU A 121 20.76 6.35 8.98
N GLY A 122 20.32 5.16 9.42
CA GLY A 122 20.45 4.71 10.81
C GLY A 122 21.66 3.81 11.10
N GLY A 123 22.32 3.27 10.07
CA GLY A 123 23.39 2.28 10.25
C GLY A 123 22.95 1.13 11.16
N LYS A 124 23.72 0.88 12.23
CA LYS A 124 23.42 -0.13 13.26
C LYS A 124 22.16 0.15 14.09
N LYS A 125 21.62 1.37 14.04
CA LYS A 125 20.36 1.77 14.69
C LYS A 125 19.17 1.75 13.72
N SER A 126 19.35 1.24 12.51
CA SER A 126 18.25 1.09 11.55
C SER A 126 17.19 0.14 12.12
N PHE A 127 15.92 0.44 11.82
CA PHE A 127 14.77 -0.40 12.16
C PHE A 127 14.93 -1.86 11.68
N TYR A 128 15.66 -2.07 10.58
CA TYR A 128 15.88 -3.40 9.99
C TYR A 128 17.16 -4.09 10.46
N SER A 129 17.93 -3.44 11.33
CA SER A 129 19.09 -4.05 11.98
C SER A 129 18.62 -4.71 13.27
N LYS A 130 18.23 -5.99 13.18
CA LYS A 130 18.06 -6.87 14.34
C LYS A 130 19.26 -7.78 14.48
#